data_AF-A0A915PC42-F1
#
_entry.id   AF-A0A915PC42-F1
#
_cell.length_a   1.000
_cell.length_b   1.000
_cell.length_c   1.000
_cell.angle_alpha   90.00
_cell.angle_beta   90.00
_cell.angle_gamma   90.00
#
_symmetry.space_group_name_H-M   'P 1'
#
loop_
_entity.id
_entity.type
_entity.pdbx_description
1 polymer ?
#
loop_
_entity_poly.entity_id
_entity_poly.type
_entity_poly.pdbx_seq_one_letter_code
_entity_poly.pdbx_strand_id
1 'polypeptide(L)'
;MNDTSLFEEVKGDYLFFSTRDPIRTVYAFLDSFVLFIGLSMNSLLIYLIRTKTAAGMEIYKKLLYMSCFMDLIVSFWTFIVQPIPVISHGYRTVLMNGIFRKSSQPIRYAVYLIWVQMLIFFLITTITQYAYRFCILCRNGVVSLKFFGWLTFGQTCLFFAHGYLLAWADYPREGEKVFMKEIREKIMEESGLTDVEFISFVNARNFRWLVHLVIMGIIVPGFYIVIGICFFKIRKEVQGMNVLKLKEYSNQVSAALLFQALLPTFEAFGWGVQTFLPVFVTERISTVIYTVFTDIPIHLIPALNPIGTILLVAPYRRAVFRYFGITKAHSTIIRIQTTIQTKRRQGTVSIHPATNN
;
A
#
# COMPACT_ATOMS: atom_id res chain seq x y z
N MET A 1 -11.39 48.33 26.86
CA MET A 1 -10.92 47.18 26.07
C MET A 1 -10.93 45.98 27.01
N ASN A 2 -11.74 44.96 26.72
CA ASN A 2 -11.93 43.80 27.59
C ASN A 2 -10.84 42.77 27.31
N ASP A 3 -9.95 42.53 28.27
CA ASP A 3 -8.86 41.54 28.19
C ASP A 3 -9.33 40.08 28.16
N THR A 4 -10.64 39.83 28.22
CA THR A 4 -11.23 38.48 28.16
C THR A 4 -11.34 37.92 26.73
N SER A 5 -11.27 38.75 25.67
CA SER A 5 -11.37 38.24 24.30
C SER A 5 -10.07 37.58 23.79
N LEU A 6 -8.91 37.95 24.35
CA LEU A 6 -7.62 37.45 23.88
C LEU A 6 -7.38 35.98 24.30
N PHE A 7 -7.96 35.54 25.41
CA PHE A 7 -7.84 34.15 25.88
C PHE A 7 -8.89 33.20 25.29
N GLU A 8 -10.02 33.70 24.78
CA GLU A 8 -10.96 32.88 24.01
C GLU A 8 -10.44 32.58 22.60
N GLU A 9 -9.72 33.52 21.98
CA GLU A 9 -9.07 33.30 20.68
C GLU A 9 -7.93 32.27 20.76
N VAL A 10 -7.20 32.20 21.88
CA VAL A 10 -6.13 31.21 22.11
C VAL A 10 -6.68 29.83 22.55
N LYS A 11 -7.92 29.75 23.06
CA LYS A 11 -8.60 28.46 23.29
C LYS A 11 -9.23 27.86 22.03
N GLY A 12 -9.27 28.62 20.93
CA GLY A 12 -9.78 28.16 19.64
C GLY A 12 -8.80 27.26 18.90
N ASP A 13 -9.14 25.98 18.78
CA ASP A 13 -8.67 25.10 17.71
C ASP A 13 -7.18 24.73 17.67
N TYR A 14 -6.57 24.45 18.82
CA TYR A 14 -5.35 23.62 18.90
C TYR A 14 -5.64 22.11 19.00
N LEU A 15 -6.92 21.72 18.97
CA LEU A 15 -7.28 20.31 18.81
C LEU A 15 -6.76 19.82 17.46
N PHE A 16 -5.84 18.87 17.53
CA PHE A 16 -5.16 18.28 16.38
C PHE A 16 -6.15 17.68 15.37
N PHE A 17 -7.35 17.30 15.82
CA PHE A 17 -8.45 16.80 15.00
C PHE A 17 -9.68 17.70 15.10
N SER A 18 -10.18 18.19 13.97
CA SER A 18 -11.49 18.84 13.89
C SER A 18 -12.57 17.77 13.95
N THR A 19 -13.32 17.70 15.06
CA THR A 19 -14.50 16.81 15.20
C THR A 19 -15.76 17.38 14.57
N ARG A 20 -15.70 18.63 14.07
CA ARG A 20 -16.84 19.31 13.44
C ARG A 20 -17.09 18.80 12.02
N ASP A 21 -16.05 18.29 11.35
CA ASP A 21 -16.12 17.84 9.97
C ASP A 21 -16.11 16.29 9.91
N PRO A 22 -17.20 15.63 9.46
CA PRO A 22 -17.29 14.17 9.47
C PRO A 22 -16.22 13.52 8.58
N ILE A 23 -15.91 14.13 7.44
CA ILE A 23 -14.86 13.64 6.52
C ILE A 23 -13.49 13.65 7.21
N ARG A 24 -13.09 14.76 7.84
CA ARG A 24 -11.80 14.84 8.57
C ARG A 24 -11.76 13.85 9.72
N THR A 25 -12.88 13.64 10.41
CA THR A 25 -13.00 12.65 11.48
C THR A 25 -12.77 11.23 10.95
N VAL A 26 -13.34 10.88 9.78
CA VAL A 26 -13.12 9.58 9.13
C VAL A 26 -11.66 9.37 8.76
N TYR A 27 -11.02 10.35 8.10
CA TYR A 27 -9.59 10.27 7.74
C TYR A 27 -8.70 10.20 8.98
N ALA A 28 -8.96 11.02 9.99
CA ALA A 28 -8.21 11.00 11.24
C ALA A 28 -8.30 9.65 11.94
N PHE A 29 -9.49 9.07 12.02
CA PHE A 29 -9.71 7.75 12.59
C PHE A 29 -9.02 6.66 11.77
N LEU A 30 -9.18 6.69 10.45
CA LEU A 30 -8.57 5.73 9.53
C LEU A 30 -7.04 5.76 9.63
N ASP A 31 -6.43 6.94 9.56
CA ASP A 31 -4.97 7.10 9.62
C ASP A 31 -4.40 6.72 10.98
N SER A 32 -5.12 7.04 12.06
CA SER A 32 -4.76 6.60 13.41
C SER A 32 -4.84 5.07 13.54
N PHE A 33 -5.88 4.47 12.97
CA PHE A 33 -6.06 3.02 12.93
C PHE A 33 -4.95 2.35 12.11
N VAL A 34 -4.64 2.88 10.92
CA VAL A 34 -3.56 2.40 10.05
C VAL A 34 -2.21 2.52 10.74
N LEU A 35 -1.94 3.63 11.43
CA LEU A 35 -0.71 3.80 12.20
C LEU A 35 -0.63 2.75 13.31
N PHE A 36 -1.66 2.62 14.13
CA PHE A 36 -1.64 1.70 15.27
C PHE A 36 -1.56 0.23 14.85
N ILE A 37 -2.41 -0.20 13.93
CA ILE A 37 -2.42 -1.58 13.42
C ILE A 37 -1.19 -1.84 12.57
N GLY A 38 -0.80 -0.91 11.70
CA GLY A 38 0.41 -0.99 10.88
C GLY A 38 1.66 -1.16 11.74
N LEU A 39 1.85 -0.34 12.77
CA LEU A 39 2.96 -0.47 13.72
C LEU A 39 2.94 -1.82 14.44
N SER A 40 1.78 -2.22 14.96
CA SER A 40 1.63 -3.46 15.73
C SER A 40 1.89 -4.70 14.87
N MET A 41 1.30 -4.76 13.67
CA MET A 41 1.40 -5.91 12.77
C MET A 41 2.78 -6.00 12.11
N ASN A 42 3.38 -4.88 11.70
CA ASN A 42 4.75 -4.89 11.18
C ASN A 42 5.75 -5.27 12.26
N SER A 43 5.59 -4.80 13.50
CA SER A 43 6.45 -5.20 14.63
C SER A 43 6.34 -6.70 14.92
N LEU A 44 5.11 -7.23 14.94
CA LEU A 44 4.87 -8.67 15.07
C LEU A 44 5.49 -9.46 13.91
N LEU A 45 5.34 -8.99 12.68
CA LEU A 45 5.92 -9.64 11.51
C LEU A 45 7.46 -9.62 11.58
N ILE A 46 8.09 -8.51 11.96
CA ILE A 46 9.55 -8.42 12.17
C ILE A 46 10.01 -9.45 13.21
N TYR A 47 9.28 -9.60 14.32
CA TYR A 47 9.55 -10.62 15.34
C TYR A 47 9.43 -12.05 14.77
N LEU A 48 8.40 -12.32 13.97
CA LEU A 48 8.19 -13.63 13.34
C LEU A 48 9.26 -13.93 12.28
N ILE A 49 9.64 -12.95 11.47
CA ILE A 49 10.75 -13.06 10.51
C ILE A 49 12.05 -13.39 11.26
N ARG A 50 12.29 -12.77 12.42
CA ARG A 50 13.49 -13.03 13.21
C ARG A 50 13.51 -14.43 13.81
N THR A 51 12.37 -14.91 14.33
CA THR A 51 12.33 -16.09 15.21
C THR A 51 11.73 -17.34 14.59
N LYS A 52 10.97 -17.23 13.49
CA LYS A 52 10.18 -18.32 12.89
C LYS A 52 10.47 -18.58 11.41
N THR A 53 11.38 -17.83 10.79
CA THR A 53 11.81 -18.09 9.40
C THR A 53 12.56 -19.42 9.33
N ALA A 54 12.14 -20.31 8.43
CA ALA A 54 12.85 -21.56 8.18
C ALA A 54 14.17 -21.30 7.44
N ALA A 55 15.19 -22.12 7.64
CA ALA A 55 16.51 -21.96 6.99
C ALA A 55 16.41 -21.84 5.46
N GLY A 56 15.52 -22.60 4.81
CA GLY A 56 15.28 -22.52 3.37
C GLY A 56 14.61 -21.23 2.89
N MET A 57 14.17 -20.36 3.81
CA MET A 57 13.57 -19.05 3.52
C MET A 57 14.49 -17.87 3.88
N GLU A 58 15.71 -18.12 4.35
CA GLU A 58 16.62 -17.05 4.80
C GLU A 58 16.91 -16.00 3.71
N ILE A 59 16.95 -16.42 2.44
CA ILE A 59 17.12 -15.49 1.30
C ILE A 59 15.98 -14.47 1.22
N TYR A 60 14.76 -14.88 1.58
CA TYR A 60 13.56 -14.02 1.52
C TYR A 60 13.42 -13.11 2.74
N LYS A 61 14.15 -13.40 3.83
CA LYS A 61 14.10 -12.65 5.08
C LYS A 61 14.38 -11.16 4.87
N LYS A 62 15.38 -10.84 4.04
CA LYS A 62 15.76 -9.46 3.72
C LYS A 62 14.64 -8.71 2.99
N LEU A 63 13.96 -9.37 2.05
CA LEU A 63 12.84 -8.79 1.31
C LEU A 63 11.66 -8.49 2.24
N LEU A 64 11.33 -9.44 3.13
CA LEU A 64 10.26 -9.26 4.09
C LEU A 64 10.57 -8.13 5.09
N TYR A 65 11.82 -8.01 5.55
CA TYR A 65 12.22 -6.88 6.38
C TYR A 65 12.08 -5.55 5.64
N MET A 66 12.56 -5.46 4.40
CA MET A 66 12.40 -4.24 3.59
C MET A 66 10.94 -3.85 3.44
N SER A 67 10.05 -4.82 3.18
CA SER A 67 8.60 -4.58 3.12
C SER A 67 8.09 -4.01 4.45
N CYS A 68 8.43 -4.62 5.58
CA CYS A 68 7.97 -4.15 6.89
C CYS A 68 8.44 -2.73 7.19
N PHE A 69 9.71 -2.41 6.89
CA PHE A 69 10.25 -1.06 7.09
C PHE A 69 9.56 -0.03 6.20
N MET A 70 9.28 -0.40 4.94
CA MET A 70 8.54 0.48 4.04
C MET A 70 7.11 0.72 4.52
N ASP A 71 6.39 -0.33 4.95
CA ASP A 71 5.05 -0.20 5.50
C ASP A 71 5.04 0.70 6.74
N LEU A 72 6.02 0.55 7.64
CA LEU A 72 6.19 1.42 8.81
C LEU A 72 6.39 2.88 8.42
N ILE A 73 7.30 3.16 7.49
CA ILE A 73 7.58 4.52 7.01
C ILE A 73 6.32 5.12 6.40
N VAL A 74 5.62 4.39 5.53
CA VAL A 74 4.37 4.85 4.91
C VAL A 74 3.29 5.09 5.95
N SER A 75 3.08 4.19 6.92
CA SER A 75 2.13 4.39 8.02
C SER A 75 2.38 5.68 8.80
N PHE A 76 3.64 5.96 9.13
CA PHE A 76 4.00 7.20 9.83
C PHE A 76 3.74 8.44 8.96
N TRP A 77 4.19 8.44 7.70
CA TRP A 77 4.01 9.59 6.82
C TRP A 77 2.54 9.83 6.46
N THR A 78 1.74 8.78 6.27
CA THR A 78 0.29 8.91 6.06
C THR A 78 -0.37 9.58 7.26
N PHE A 79 -0.02 9.20 8.49
CA PHE A 79 -0.53 9.87 9.69
C PHE A 79 -0.04 11.32 9.84
N ILE A 80 1.21 11.61 9.45
CA ILE A 80 1.77 12.97 9.51
C ILE A 80 1.08 13.91 8.51
N VAL A 81 0.80 13.43 7.30
CA VAL A 81 0.24 14.24 6.20
C VAL A 81 -1.28 14.29 6.25
N GLN A 82 -1.94 13.14 6.44
CA GLN A 82 -3.39 12.95 6.30
C GLN A 82 -3.95 13.68 5.08
N PRO A 83 -3.51 13.32 3.86
CA PRO A 83 -3.98 13.96 2.65
C PRO A 83 -5.45 13.59 2.41
N ILE A 84 -6.25 14.57 2.01
CA ILE A 84 -7.65 14.36 1.63
C ILE A 84 -7.79 14.77 0.16
N PRO A 85 -7.76 13.82 -0.79
CA PRO A 85 -8.00 14.11 -2.19
C PRO A 85 -9.46 14.56 -2.38
N VAL A 86 -9.63 15.68 -3.06
CA VAL A 86 -10.94 16.28 -3.35
C VAL A 86 -11.00 16.64 -4.82
N ILE A 87 -12.05 16.17 -5.48
CA ILE A 87 -12.33 16.44 -6.88
C ILE A 87 -13.62 17.25 -6.94
N SER A 88 -13.50 18.45 -7.47
CA SER A 88 -14.61 19.41 -7.51
C SER A 88 -14.50 20.26 -8.76
N HIS A 89 -15.59 20.36 -9.53
CA HIS A 89 -15.74 21.26 -10.69
C HIS A 89 -14.59 21.20 -11.72
N GLY A 90 -14.15 19.99 -12.08
CA GLY A 90 -13.05 19.81 -13.03
C GLY A 90 -11.65 20.13 -12.47
N TYR A 91 -11.52 20.39 -11.16
CA TYR A 91 -10.24 20.55 -10.47
C TYR A 91 -9.92 19.29 -9.67
N ARG A 92 -8.64 18.90 -9.72
CA ARG A 92 -8.03 18.00 -8.75
C ARG A 92 -7.42 18.86 -7.66
N THR A 93 -7.84 18.62 -6.42
CA THR A 93 -7.31 19.30 -5.25
C THR A 93 -6.95 18.30 -4.18
N VAL A 94 -6.01 18.65 -3.32
CA VAL A 94 -5.70 17.87 -2.13
C VAL A 94 -5.70 18.82 -0.94
N LEU A 95 -6.35 18.42 0.14
CA LEU A 95 -6.33 19.11 1.43
C LEU A 95 -5.39 18.35 2.38
N MET A 96 -4.89 19.03 3.40
CA MET A 96 -4.08 18.42 4.46
C MET A 96 -4.82 18.47 5.78
N ASN A 97 -4.91 17.34 6.47
CA ASN A 97 -5.49 17.27 7.81
C ASN A 97 -4.46 16.98 8.92
N GLY A 98 -3.22 16.66 8.55
CA GLY A 98 -2.19 16.24 9.51
C GLY A 98 -1.43 17.39 10.20
N ILE A 99 -0.25 17.06 10.76
CA ILE A 99 0.55 17.95 11.64
C ILE A 99 0.83 19.30 10.99
N PHE A 100 1.12 19.28 9.69
CA PHE A 100 1.58 20.45 8.95
C PHE A 100 0.44 21.31 8.39
N ARG A 101 -0.84 21.04 8.72
CA ARG A 101 -1.98 21.77 8.16
C ARG A 101 -1.86 23.28 8.24
N LYS A 102 -1.42 23.83 9.38
CA LYS A 102 -1.26 25.28 9.61
C LYS A 102 0.11 25.83 9.19
N SER A 103 0.96 25.02 8.55
CA SER A 103 2.29 25.44 8.09
C SER A 103 2.21 26.23 6.77
N SER A 104 3.30 26.89 6.38
CA SER A 104 3.38 27.61 5.11
C SER A 104 3.20 26.68 3.91
N GLN A 105 2.68 27.21 2.80
CA GLN A 105 2.41 26.44 1.58
C GLN A 105 3.59 25.57 1.09
N PRO A 106 4.84 26.08 1.05
CA PRO A 106 5.97 25.28 0.59
C PRO A 106 6.26 24.09 1.52
N ILE A 107 6.10 24.26 2.84
CA ILE A 107 6.30 23.18 3.82
C ILE A 107 5.23 22.11 3.63
N ARG A 108 3.95 22.51 3.55
CA ARG A 108 2.84 21.58 3.33
C ARG A 108 3.03 20.77 2.07
N TYR A 109 3.39 21.44 0.98
CA TYR A 109 3.62 20.78 -0.30
C TYR A 109 4.84 19.86 -0.25
N ALA A 110 5.95 20.25 0.39
CA ALA A 110 7.12 19.39 0.51
C ALA A 110 6.82 18.10 1.27
N VAL A 111 6.08 18.19 2.39
CA VAL A 111 5.68 17.03 3.20
C VAL A 111 4.70 16.14 2.41
N TYR A 112 3.76 16.74 1.69
CA TYR A 112 2.88 16.02 0.74
C TYR A 112 3.66 15.30 -0.36
N LEU A 113 4.62 16.00 -0.99
CA LEU A 113 5.43 15.46 -2.06
C LEU A 113 6.25 14.27 -1.57
N ILE A 114 6.86 14.35 -0.38
CA ILE A 114 7.56 13.23 0.25
C ILE A 114 6.61 12.04 0.42
N TRP A 115 5.40 12.26 0.93
CA TRP A 115 4.42 11.18 1.09
C TRP A 115 4.04 10.52 -0.24
N VAL A 116 3.71 11.28 -1.29
CA VAL A 116 3.42 10.72 -2.62
C VAL A 116 4.64 9.96 -3.17
N GLN A 117 5.85 10.49 -2.97
CA GLN A 117 7.06 9.80 -3.40
C GLN A 117 7.30 8.48 -2.65
N MET A 118 6.95 8.38 -1.36
CA MET A 118 7.05 7.12 -0.61
C MET A 118 6.12 6.03 -1.17
N LEU A 119 4.93 6.42 -1.61
CA LEU A 119 3.98 5.52 -2.27
C LEU A 119 4.51 4.99 -3.61
N ILE A 120 5.04 5.88 -4.46
CA ILE A 120 5.70 5.44 -5.71
C ILE A 120 6.93 4.59 -5.43
N PHE A 121 7.71 4.93 -4.40
CA PHE A 121 8.85 4.13 -3.98
C PHE A 121 8.44 2.73 -3.49
N PHE A 122 7.27 2.59 -2.86
CA PHE A 122 6.69 1.30 -2.49
C PHE A 122 6.37 0.43 -3.72
N LEU A 123 5.75 1.00 -4.75
CA LEU A 123 5.49 0.31 -6.02
C LEU A 123 6.81 -0.12 -6.71
N ILE A 124 7.77 0.80 -6.80
CA ILE A 124 9.09 0.57 -7.37
C ILE A 124 9.86 -0.53 -6.61
N THR A 125 9.77 -0.54 -5.28
CA THR A 125 10.38 -1.55 -4.41
C THR A 125 9.76 -2.91 -4.65
N THR A 126 8.43 -2.99 -4.81
CA THR A 126 7.72 -4.24 -5.11
C THR A 126 8.24 -4.89 -6.39
N ILE A 127 8.45 -4.11 -7.46
CA ILE A 127 9.04 -4.62 -8.71
C ILE A 127 10.44 -5.15 -8.48
N THR A 128 11.24 -4.43 -7.69
CA THR A 128 12.61 -4.83 -7.36
C THR A 128 12.66 -6.13 -6.58
N GLN A 129 11.72 -6.35 -5.66
CA GLN A 129 11.58 -7.62 -4.96
C GLN A 129 11.26 -8.77 -5.93
N TYR A 130 10.39 -8.55 -6.91
CA TYR A 130 10.09 -9.54 -7.96
C TYR A 130 11.27 -9.82 -8.88
N ALA A 131 11.97 -8.78 -9.33
CA ALA A 131 13.16 -8.90 -10.18
C ALA A 131 14.29 -9.64 -9.44
N TYR A 132 14.53 -9.28 -8.18
CA TYR A 132 15.51 -9.95 -7.33
C TYR A 132 15.18 -11.43 -7.14
N ARG A 133 13.91 -11.76 -6.87
CA ARG A 133 13.46 -13.15 -6.75
C ARG A 133 13.59 -13.92 -8.05
N PHE A 134 13.26 -13.29 -9.17
CA PHE A 134 13.45 -13.86 -10.50
C PHE A 134 14.92 -14.21 -10.73
N CYS A 135 15.85 -13.31 -10.39
CA CYS A 135 17.28 -13.59 -10.51
C CYS A 135 17.73 -14.76 -9.61
N ILE A 136 17.24 -14.83 -8.37
CA ILE A 136 17.63 -15.94 -7.47
C ILE A 136 17.14 -17.28 -7.99
N LEU A 137 15.85 -17.38 -8.34
CA LEU A 137 15.22 -18.65 -8.69
C LEU A 137 15.53 -19.09 -10.12
N CYS A 138 15.64 -18.14 -11.05
CA CYS A 138 15.77 -18.44 -12.48
C CYS A 138 17.19 -18.25 -13.03
N ARG A 139 18.13 -17.64 -12.27
CA ARG A 139 19.53 -17.39 -12.72
C ARG A 139 20.58 -17.89 -11.73
N ASN A 140 20.38 -19.08 -11.18
CA ASN A 140 21.34 -19.78 -10.32
C ASN A 140 21.77 -19.00 -9.07
N GLY A 141 20.93 -18.11 -8.53
CA GLY A 141 21.21 -17.42 -7.27
C GLY A 141 22.20 -16.24 -7.35
N VAL A 142 22.84 -15.98 -8.49
CA VAL A 142 23.88 -14.94 -8.59
C VAL A 142 23.26 -13.64 -9.11
N VAL A 143 23.03 -12.69 -8.20
CA VAL A 143 22.67 -11.31 -8.55
C VAL A 143 23.95 -10.49 -8.65
N SER A 144 24.29 -10.02 -9.86
CA SER A 144 25.44 -9.16 -10.06
C SER A 144 25.26 -7.83 -9.33
N LEU A 145 26.28 -7.38 -8.60
CA LEU A 145 26.30 -6.07 -7.95
C LEU A 145 26.06 -4.93 -8.95
N LYS A 146 26.53 -5.09 -10.20
CA LYS A 146 26.30 -4.13 -11.29
C LYS A 146 24.81 -4.01 -11.61
N PHE A 147 24.10 -5.13 -11.68
CA PHE A 147 22.66 -5.14 -11.93
C PHE A 147 21.90 -4.42 -10.82
N PHE A 148 22.25 -4.70 -9.56
CA PHE A 148 21.65 -4.01 -8.42
C PHE A 148 21.96 -2.51 -8.44
N GLY A 149 23.20 -2.11 -8.73
CA GLY A 149 23.59 -0.71 -8.86
C GLY A 149 22.80 0.04 -9.94
N TRP A 150 22.62 -0.57 -11.12
CA TRP A 150 21.79 0.00 -12.19
C TRP A 150 20.32 0.12 -11.81
N LEU A 151 19.78 -0.88 -11.10
CA LEU A 151 18.42 -0.84 -10.61
C LEU A 151 18.24 0.30 -9.62
N THR A 152 19.07 0.39 -8.58
CA THR A 152 19.03 1.47 -7.59
C THR A 152 19.20 2.84 -8.23
N PHE A 153 20.13 2.99 -9.18
CA PHE A 153 20.30 4.22 -9.93
C PHE A 153 19.04 4.60 -10.70
N GLY A 154 18.46 3.68 -11.49
CA GLY A 154 17.24 3.92 -12.23
C GLY A 154 16.05 4.28 -11.34
N GLN A 155 15.92 3.62 -10.19
CA GLN A 155 14.90 3.93 -9.19
C GLN A 155 15.07 5.35 -8.63
N THR A 156 16.32 5.74 -8.31
CA THR A 156 16.64 7.07 -7.78
C THR A 156 16.31 8.16 -8.80
N CYS A 157 16.73 7.97 -10.07
CA CYS A 157 16.40 8.89 -11.14
C CYS A 157 14.88 9.03 -11.34
N LEU A 158 14.16 7.90 -11.33
CA LEU A 158 12.71 7.92 -11.49
C LEU A 158 11.99 8.62 -10.33
N PHE A 159 12.44 8.40 -9.10
CA PHE A 159 11.93 9.07 -7.91
C PHE A 159 12.05 10.59 -8.01
N PHE A 160 13.23 11.10 -8.35
CA PHE A 160 13.44 12.54 -8.50
C PHE A 160 12.71 13.12 -9.71
N ALA A 161 12.70 12.40 -10.84
CA ALA A 161 11.99 12.83 -12.04
C ALA A 161 10.48 12.92 -11.81
N HIS A 162 9.89 11.95 -11.12
CA HIS A 162 8.49 11.96 -10.73
C HIS A 162 8.19 13.10 -9.74
N GLY A 163 9.05 13.32 -8.75
CA GLY A 163 8.90 14.44 -7.81
C GLY A 163 8.89 15.80 -8.51
N TYR A 164 9.82 16.02 -9.44
CA TYR A 164 9.84 17.22 -10.25
C TYR A 164 8.59 17.35 -11.13
N LEU A 165 8.19 16.27 -11.81
CA LEU A 165 7.03 16.25 -12.70
C LEU A 165 5.73 16.59 -11.95
N LEU A 166 5.53 15.99 -10.76
CA LEU A 166 4.37 16.26 -9.92
C LEU A 166 4.35 17.71 -9.43
N ALA A 167 5.48 18.20 -8.90
CA ALA A 167 5.65 19.61 -8.50
C ALA A 167 5.35 20.59 -9.63
N TRP A 168 5.82 20.30 -10.84
CA TRP A 168 5.52 21.13 -12.00
C TRP A 168 4.03 21.08 -12.37
N ALA A 169 3.40 19.92 -12.22
CA ALA A 169 2.01 19.68 -12.60
C ALA A 169 0.99 20.31 -11.64
N ASP A 170 1.11 20.09 -10.32
CA ASP A 170 0.03 20.36 -9.36
C ASP A 170 0.36 21.33 -8.21
N TYR A 171 1.58 21.90 -8.17
CA TYR A 171 1.91 22.93 -7.20
C TYR A 171 1.03 24.18 -7.40
N PRO A 172 0.32 24.66 -6.36
CA PRO A 172 -0.58 25.81 -6.47
C PRO A 172 0.17 27.09 -6.87
N ARG A 173 -0.35 27.83 -7.85
CA ARG A 173 0.28 29.05 -8.36
C ARG A 173 -0.50 30.30 -7.98
N GLU A 174 0.20 31.43 -7.91
CA GLU A 174 -0.37 32.76 -7.62
C GLU A 174 -1.53 33.12 -8.57
N GLY A 175 -1.40 32.82 -9.87
CA GLY A 175 -2.46 33.07 -10.86
C GLY A 175 -3.73 32.24 -10.68
N GLU A 176 -3.72 31.23 -9.81
CA GLU A 176 -4.86 30.34 -9.56
C GLU A 176 -5.64 30.74 -8.29
N LYS A 177 -5.22 31.79 -7.57
CA LYS A 177 -5.81 32.20 -6.27
C LYS A 177 -7.31 32.49 -6.31
N VAL A 178 -7.78 33.12 -7.38
CA VAL A 178 -9.22 33.42 -7.56
C VAL A 178 -10.02 32.12 -7.65
N PHE A 179 -9.57 31.17 -8.48
CA PHE A 179 -10.22 29.86 -8.63
C PHE A 179 -10.11 29.02 -7.36
N MET A 180 -8.97 29.07 -6.65
CA MET A 180 -8.84 28.40 -5.35
C MET A 180 -9.89 28.92 -4.37
N LYS A 181 -10.11 30.23 -4.28
CA LYS A 181 -11.14 30.79 -3.41
C LYS A 181 -12.55 30.31 -3.79
N GLU A 182 -12.89 30.31 -5.08
CA GLU A 182 -14.18 29.84 -5.56
C GLU A 182 -14.40 28.34 -5.26
N ILE A 183 -13.43 27.49 -5.57
CA ILE A 183 -13.51 26.05 -5.32
C ILE A 183 -13.55 25.75 -3.82
N ARG A 184 -12.87 26.55 -2.99
CA ARG A 184 -12.95 26.46 -1.54
C ARG A 184 -14.38 26.67 -1.07
N GLU A 185 -15.02 27.77 -1.47
CA GLU A 185 -16.39 28.10 -1.07
C GLU A 185 -17.37 27.00 -1.47
N LYS A 186 -17.25 26.47 -2.70
CA LYS A 186 -18.07 25.34 -3.18
C LYS A 186 -17.85 24.07 -2.36
N ILE A 187 -16.61 23.70 -2.06
CA ILE A 187 -16.32 22.53 -1.22
C ILE A 187 -16.92 22.72 0.18
N MET A 188 -16.80 23.91 0.77
CA MET A 188 -17.39 24.23 2.07
C MET A 188 -18.91 24.07 2.05
N GLU A 189 -19.59 24.57 1.02
CA GLU A 189 -21.04 24.48 0.84
C GLU A 189 -21.51 23.04 0.62
N GLU A 190 -20.85 22.29 -0.27
CA GLU A 190 -21.27 20.94 -0.69
C GLU A 190 -20.96 19.85 0.34
N SER A 191 -19.83 19.96 1.04
CA SER A 191 -19.32 18.90 1.92
C SER A 191 -19.35 19.25 3.41
N GLY A 192 -19.61 20.51 3.75
CA GLY A 192 -19.54 21.02 5.11
C GLY A 192 -18.11 21.09 5.67
N LEU A 193 -17.08 20.84 4.86
CA LEU A 193 -15.68 20.94 5.27
C LEU A 193 -15.35 22.39 5.64
N THR A 194 -14.87 22.62 6.86
CA THR A 194 -14.36 23.94 7.28
C THR A 194 -12.83 24.04 7.11
N ASP A 195 -12.27 25.26 7.15
CA ASP A 195 -10.81 25.50 7.13
C ASP A 195 -10.10 24.83 5.93
N VAL A 196 -10.65 25.00 4.73
CA VAL A 196 -10.20 24.33 3.51
C VAL A 196 -8.96 25.03 2.94
N GLU A 197 -7.79 24.39 3.12
CA GLU A 197 -6.52 24.86 2.57
C GLU A 197 -5.92 23.80 1.61
N PHE A 198 -5.67 24.22 0.36
CA PHE A 198 -5.17 23.33 -0.68
C PHE A 198 -3.65 23.17 -0.58
N ILE A 199 -3.18 21.93 -0.45
CA ILE A 199 -1.76 21.61 -0.63
C ILE A 199 -1.42 21.45 -2.11
N SER A 200 -2.30 20.81 -2.88
CA SER A 200 -2.20 20.66 -4.34
C SER A 200 -3.47 21.21 -4.99
N PHE A 201 -3.32 21.89 -6.12
CA PHE A 201 -4.43 22.50 -6.86
C PHE A 201 -4.10 22.54 -8.35
N VAL A 202 -4.92 21.87 -9.17
CA VAL A 202 -4.75 21.90 -10.62
C VAL A 202 -6.06 21.66 -11.34
N ASN A 203 -6.29 22.40 -12.43
CA ASN A 203 -7.37 22.08 -13.35
C ASN A 203 -7.05 20.74 -14.03
N ALA A 204 -7.96 19.76 -13.99
CA ALA A 204 -7.72 18.42 -14.51
C ALA A 204 -7.47 18.37 -16.02
N ARG A 205 -7.86 19.42 -16.75
CA ARG A 205 -7.60 19.57 -18.19
C ARG A 205 -6.37 20.42 -18.48
N ASN A 206 -5.66 20.89 -17.44
CA ASN A 206 -4.42 21.62 -17.62
C ASN A 206 -3.39 20.73 -18.32
N PHE A 207 -2.71 21.27 -19.33
CA PHE A 207 -1.69 20.55 -20.09
C PHE A 207 -0.64 19.89 -19.18
N ARG A 208 -0.17 20.58 -18.14
CA ARG A 208 0.84 20.04 -17.22
C ARG A 208 0.36 18.78 -16.49
N TRP A 209 -0.90 18.80 -16.06
CA TRP A 209 -1.53 17.64 -15.43
C TRP A 209 -1.70 16.51 -16.43
N LEU A 210 -2.21 16.78 -17.63
CA LEU A 210 -2.37 15.77 -18.68
C LEU A 210 -1.04 15.10 -19.07
N VAL A 211 0.06 15.86 -19.14
CA VAL A 211 1.40 15.30 -19.36
C VAL A 211 1.78 14.35 -18.22
N HIS A 212 1.57 14.74 -16.96
CA HIS A 212 1.77 13.87 -15.81
C HIS A 212 0.91 12.59 -15.90
N LEU A 213 -0.36 12.71 -16.31
CA LEU A 213 -1.26 11.56 -16.49
C LEU A 213 -0.76 10.57 -17.54
N VAL A 214 -0.32 11.07 -18.69
CA VAL A 214 0.18 10.22 -19.78
C VAL A 214 1.44 9.48 -19.33
N ILE A 215 2.37 10.18 -18.66
CA ILE A 215 3.60 9.57 -18.16
C ILE A 215 3.29 8.49 -17.12
N MET A 216 2.42 8.77 -16.14
CA MET A 216 2.01 7.78 -15.14
C MET A 216 1.22 6.61 -15.76
N GLY A 217 0.40 6.89 -16.77
CA GLY A 217 -0.33 5.90 -17.55
C GLY A 217 0.57 4.98 -18.39
N ILE A 218 1.82 5.34 -18.63
CA ILE A 218 2.83 4.47 -19.27
C ILE A 218 3.65 3.72 -18.21
N ILE A 219 4.12 4.44 -17.18
CA ILE A 219 5.01 3.88 -16.14
C ILE A 219 4.32 2.77 -15.35
N VAL A 220 3.11 3.03 -14.84
CA VAL A 220 2.41 2.08 -13.95
C VAL A 220 2.08 0.77 -14.67
N PRO A 221 1.49 0.75 -15.88
CA PRO A 221 1.31 -0.51 -16.62
C PRO A 221 2.64 -1.19 -16.96
N GLY A 222 3.68 -0.42 -17.32
CA GLY A 222 5.03 -0.96 -17.56
C GLY A 222 5.57 -1.75 -16.36
N PHE A 223 5.36 -1.25 -15.15
CA PHE A 223 5.70 -1.92 -13.91
C PHE A 223 4.95 -3.24 -13.71
N TYR A 224 3.65 -3.26 -13.97
CA TYR A 224 2.85 -4.48 -13.88
C TYR A 224 3.20 -5.52 -14.94
N ILE A 225 3.59 -5.10 -16.14
CA ILE A 225 4.10 -5.99 -17.19
C ILE A 225 5.36 -6.70 -16.67
N VAL A 226 6.30 -5.97 -16.06
CA VAL A 226 7.52 -6.55 -15.49
C VAL A 226 7.20 -7.53 -14.35
N ILE A 227 6.30 -7.16 -13.42
CA ILE A 227 5.85 -8.05 -12.34
C ILE A 227 5.23 -9.32 -12.91
N GLY A 228 4.34 -9.20 -13.90
CA GLY A 228 3.71 -10.32 -14.59
C GLY A 228 4.72 -11.28 -15.23
N ILE A 229 5.67 -10.75 -15.99
CA ILE A 229 6.74 -11.54 -16.61
C ILE A 229 7.55 -12.28 -15.54
N CYS A 230 7.98 -11.59 -14.48
CA CYS A 230 8.73 -12.20 -13.39
C CYS A 230 7.91 -13.30 -12.70
N PHE A 231 6.64 -13.03 -12.40
CA PHE A 231 5.73 -13.97 -11.75
C PHE A 231 5.56 -15.26 -12.57
N PHE A 232 5.25 -15.15 -13.86
CA PHE A 232 5.05 -16.32 -14.71
C PHE A 232 6.34 -17.15 -14.86
N LYS A 233 7.50 -16.50 -15.00
CA LYS A 233 8.79 -17.21 -15.06
C LYS A 233 9.14 -17.90 -13.75
N ILE A 234 8.96 -17.22 -12.61
CA ILE A 234 9.16 -17.82 -11.28
C ILE A 234 8.24 -19.04 -11.12
N ARG A 235 6.96 -18.92 -11.48
CA ARG A 235 6.00 -20.04 -11.36
C ARG A 235 6.42 -21.24 -12.20
N LYS A 236 6.88 -21.01 -13.43
CA LYS A 236 7.38 -22.06 -14.33
C LYS A 236 8.57 -22.81 -13.71
N GLU A 237 9.58 -22.08 -13.23
CA GLU A 237 10.76 -22.70 -12.59
C GLU A 237 10.38 -23.48 -11.33
N VAL A 238 9.51 -22.92 -10.48
CA VAL A 238 9.07 -23.59 -9.24
C VAL A 238 8.29 -24.89 -9.52
N GLN A 239 7.56 -24.95 -10.62
CA GLN A 239 6.85 -26.17 -11.02
C GLN A 239 7.82 -27.30 -11.42
N GLY A 240 8.97 -26.96 -12.01
CA GLY A 240 10.02 -27.90 -12.42
C GLY A 240 10.93 -28.41 -11.30
N MET A 241 10.79 -27.91 -10.07
CA MET A 241 11.64 -28.32 -8.94
C MET A 241 11.24 -29.71 -8.43
N ASN A 242 12.21 -30.65 -8.39
CA ASN A 242 12.01 -32.02 -7.89
C ASN A 242 11.95 -32.11 -6.34
N VAL A 243 12.38 -31.07 -5.63
CA VAL A 243 12.42 -31.07 -4.15
C VAL A 243 11.07 -30.61 -3.59
N LEU A 244 10.22 -31.56 -3.21
CA LEU A 244 8.84 -31.32 -2.74
C LEU A 244 8.74 -30.26 -1.62
N LYS A 245 9.64 -30.31 -0.64
CA LYS A 245 9.68 -29.35 0.47
C LYS A 245 10.02 -27.93 0.01
N LEU A 246 10.95 -27.78 -0.93
CA LEU A 246 11.35 -26.50 -1.48
C LEU A 246 10.24 -25.91 -2.37
N LYS A 247 9.55 -26.78 -3.12
CA LYS A 247 8.36 -26.44 -3.90
C LYS A 247 7.24 -25.91 -3.00
N GLU A 248 6.98 -26.55 -1.86
CA GLU A 248 5.98 -26.07 -0.90
C GLU A 248 6.32 -24.68 -0.32
N TYR A 249 7.56 -24.48 0.13
CA TYR A 249 8.00 -23.16 0.62
C TYR A 249 7.91 -22.09 -0.47
N SER A 250 8.36 -22.42 -1.68
CA SER A 250 8.30 -21.47 -2.79
C SER A 250 6.86 -21.11 -3.15
N ASN A 251 5.92 -22.05 -3.10
CA ASN A 251 4.50 -21.77 -3.31
C ASN A 251 3.94 -20.84 -2.22
N GLN A 252 4.27 -21.06 -0.95
CA GLN A 252 3.83 -20.18 0.15
C GLN A 252 4.38 -18.75 -0.02
N VAL A 253 5.67 -18.62 -0.34
CA VAL A 253 6.29 -17.31 -0.59
C VAL A 253 5.74 -16.67 -1.86
N SER A 254 5.44 -17.43 -2.91
CA SER A 254 4.77 -16.94 -4.13
C SER A 254 3.37 -16.43 -3.84
N ALA A 255 2.60 -17.10 -3.01
CA ALA A 255 1.28 -16.63 -2.60
C ALA A 255 1.38 -15.32 -1.79
N ALA A 256 2.33 -15.25 -0.85
CA ALA A 256 2.57 -14.04 -0.07
C ALA A 256 2.99 -12.86 -0.96
N LEU A 257 3.97 -13.05 -1.86
CA LEU A 257 4.38 -11.99 -2.78
C LEU A 257 3.28 -11.61 -3.76
N LEU A 258 2.49 -12.58 -4.25
CA LEU A 258 1.35 -12.28 -5.11
C LEU A 258 0.32 -11.41 -4.39
N PHE A 259 0.02 -11.71 -3.13
CA PHE A 259 -0.81 -10.86 -2.30
C PHE A 259 -0.21 -9.46 -2.16
N GLN A 260 1.10 -9.36 -1.89
CA GLN A 260 1.81 -8.08 -1.85
C GLN A 260 1.77 -7.31 -3.18
N ALA A 261 1.82 -8.00 -4.32
CA ALA A 261 1.69 -7.38 -5.63
C ALA A 261 0.27 -6.94 -5.98
N LEU A 262 -0.75 -7.56 -5.37
CA LEU A 262 -2.14 -7.15 -5.53
C LEU A 262 -2.44 -5.85 -4.76
N LEU A 263 -1.74 -5.58 -3.65
CA LEU A 263 -1.96 -4.37 -2.85
C LEU A 263 -1.73 -3.07 -3.65
N PRO A 264 -0.60 -2.88 -4.36
CA PRO A 264 -0.43 -1.73 -5.24
C PRO A 264 -1.46 -1.66 -6.37
N THR A 265 -2.19 -2.75 -6.70
CA THR A 265 -3.21 -2.71 -7.77
C THR A 265 -4.45 -1.97 -7.30
N PHE A 266 -4.83 -2.17 -6.04
CA PHE A 266 -5.89 -1.36 -5.42
C PHE A 266 -5.46 0.10 -5.33
N GLU A 267 -4.18 0.35 -5.06
CA GLU A 267 -3.62 1.69 -5.10
C GLU A 267 -3.70 2.32 -6.49
N ALA A 268 -3.12 1.68 -7.50
CA ALA A 268 -3.15 2.15 -8.88
C ALA A 268 -4.57 2.39 -9.38
N PHE A 269 -5.53 1.54 -8.98
CA PHE A 269 -6.93 1.73 -9.29
C PHE A 269 -7.53 2.95 -8.59
N GLY A 270 -7.36 3.07 -7.26
CA GLY A 270 -7.87 4.20 -6.49
C GLY A 270 -7.30 5.53 -6.99
N TRP A 271 -5.98 5.59 -7.17
CA TRP A 271 -5.31 6.74 -7.77
C TRP A 271 -5.79 7.00 -9.18
N GLY A 272 -5.96 5.97 -10.02
CA GLY A 272 -6.51 6.09 -11.36
C GLY A 272 -7.88 6.78 -11.35
N VAL A 273 -8.79 6.33 -10.48
CA VAL A 273 -10.08 6.99 -10.31
C VAL A 273 -9.88 8.44 -9.87
N GLN A 274 -9.09 8.70 -8.83
CA GLN A 274 -8.89 10.06 -8.32
C GLN A 274 -8.25 11.02 -9.33
N THR A 275 -7.48 10.47 -10.27
CA THR A 275 -6.62 11.19 -11.21
C THR A 275 -7.33 11.44 -12.55
N PHE A 276 -8.07 10.46 -13.05
CA PHE A 276 -8.77 10.52 -14.34
C PHE A 276 -10.22 11.01 -14.23
N LEU A 277 -10.93 10.66 -13.17
CA LEU A 277 -12.33 11.08 -12.98
C LEU A 277 -12.54 12.61 -13.09
N PRO A 278 -11.66 13.49 -12.55
CA PRO A 278 -11.81 14.94 -12.67
C PRO A 278 -11.84 15.45 -14.11
N VAL A 279 -11.22 14.73 -15.05
CA VAL A 279 -11.17 15.13 -16.48
C VAL A 279 -12.56 15.05 -17.12
N PHE A 280 -13.36 14.07 -16.66
CA PHE A 280 -14.68 13.74 -17.19
C PHE A 280 -15.82 14.37 -16.39
N VAL A 281 -15.65 14.62 -15.09
CA VAL A 281 -16.66 15.21 -14.22
C VAL A 281 -16.44 16.73 -14.08
N THR A 282 -17.25 17.52 -14.78
CA THR A 282 -16.92 18.94 -14.98
C THR A 282 -17.72 19.96 -14.17
N GLU A 283 -19.02 19.79 -13.93
CA GLU A 283 -19.80 20.98 -13.48
C GLU A 283 -20.91 20.77 -12.44
N ARG A 284 -21.30 19.53 -12.07
CA ARG A 284 -22.51 19.35 -11.23
C ARG A 284 -22.41 18.35 -10.09
N ILE A 285 -21.27 17.69 -9.92
CA ILE A 285 -21.16 16.61 -8.92
C ILE A 285 -19.89 16.83 -8.12
N SER A 286 -20.06 17.22 -6.85
CA SER A 286 -19.04 17.06 -5.84
C SER A 286 -18.73 15.58 -5.71
N THR A 287 -17.50 15.16 -6.01
CA THR A 287 -17.12 13.75 -5.91
C THR A 287 -16.36 13.44 -4.63
N VAL A 288 -16.43 14.34 -3.64
CA VAL A 288 -15.78 14.22 -2.32
C VAL A 288 -16.09 12.88 -1.66
N ILE A 289 -17.32 12.39 -1.74
CA ILE A 289 -17.69 11.08 -1.17
C ILE A 289 -17.00 9.93 -1.92
N TYR A 290 -16.95 9.98 -3.24
CA TYR A 290 -16.28 8.95 -4.06
C TYR A 290 -14.77 8.98 -3.86
N THR A 291 -14.16 10.15 -3.68
CA THR A 291 -12.73 10.24 -3.36
C THR A 291 -12.45 9.61 -2.02
N VAL A 292 -13.26 9.86 -0.98
CA VAL A 292 -13.12 9.18 0.32
C VAL A 292 -13.16 7.66 0.16
N PHE A 293 -14.15 7.11 -0.54
CA PHE A 293 -14.27 5.65 -0.68
C PHE A 293 -13.14 5.01 -1.49
N THR A 294 -12.60 5.74 -2.47
CA THR A 294 -11.46 5.24 -3.27
C THR A 294 -10.12 5.36 -2.54
N ASP A 295 -10.03 6.24 -1.53
CA ASP A 295 -8.82 6.45 -0.73
C ASP A 295 -8.70 5.48 0.46
N ILE A 296 -9.81 5.03 1.04
CA ILE A 296 -9.81 4.09 2.17
C ILE A 296 -8.92 2.85 1.91
N PRO A 297 -9.05 2.15 0.78
CA PRO A 297 -8.20 0.99 0.50
C PRO A 297 -6.71 1.34 0.40
N ILE A 298 -6.36 2.52 -0.11
CA ILE A 298 -4.97 2.99 -0.26
C ILE A 298 -4.32 3.11 1.12
N HIS A 299 -5.03 3.75 2.05
CA HIS A 299 -4.53 3.99 3.40
C HIS A 299 -4.38 2.68 4.19
N LEU A 300 -5.18 1.65 3.90
CA LEU A 300 -5.12 0.37 4.59
C LEU A 300 -3.95 -0.53 4.17
N ILE A 301 -3.27 -0.25 3.04
CA ILE A 301 -2.21 -1.13 2.49
C ILE A 301 -1.10 -1.45 3.52
N PRO A 302 -0.50 -0.47 4.22
CA PRO A 302 0.57 -0.75 5.18
C PRO A 302 0.15 -1.64 6.36
N ALA A 303 -1.15 -1.68 6.68
CA ALA A 303 -1.70 -2.57 7.71
C ALA A 303 -2.06 -3.95 7.12
N LEU A 304 -2.62 -4.00 5.92
CA LEU A 304 -3.02 -5.24 5.26
C LEU A 304 -1.82 -6.08 4.81
N ASN A 305 -0.72 -5.45 4.40
CA ASN A 305 0.50 -6.14 3.96
C ASN A 305 1.07 -7.11 5.01
N PRO A 306 1.40 -6.68 6.24
CA PRO A 306 1.90 -7.60 7.26
C PRO A 306 0.87 -8.64 7.67
N ILE A 307 -0.42 -8.30 7.72
CA ILE A 307 -1.50 -9.24 8.05
C ILE A 307 -1.56 -10.37 7.01
N GLY A 308 -1.60 -10.03 5.72
CA GLY A 308 -1.61 -11.01 4.64
C GLY A 308 -0.35 -11.87 4.65
N THR A 309 0.81 -11.28 4.89
CA THR A 309 2.08 -12.02 5.01
C THR A 309 2.05 -13.03 6.16
N ILE A 310 1.57 -12.64 7.34
CA ILE A 310 1.43 -13.52 8.51
C ILE A 310 0.48 -14.68 8.19
N LEU A 311 -0.66 -14.40 7.54
CA LEU A 311 -1.67 -15.40 7.21
C LEU A 311 -1.22 -16.36 6.11
N LEU A 312 -0.45 -15.90 5.12
CA LEU A 312 -0.02 -16.72 3.97
C LEU A 312 1.23 -17.56 4.28
N VAL A 313 2.15 -17.06 5.11
CA VAL A 313 3.38 -17.77 5.45
C VAL A 313 3.14 -18.75 6.60
N ALA A 314 3.13 -20.05 6.30
CA ALA A 314 2.68 -21.07 7.25
C ALA A 314 3.46 -21.12 8.58
N PRO A 315 4.80 -20.95 8.63
CA PRO A 315 5.52 -20.82 9.90
C PRO A 315 5.01 -19.66 10.78
N TYR A 316 4.69 -18.51 10.18
CA TYR A 316 4.23 -17.32 10.89
C TYR A 316 2.80 -17.51 11.40
N ARG A 317 1.88 -17.92 10.53
CA ARG A 317 0.49 -18.25 10.89
C ARG A 317 0.44 -19.26 12.03
N ARG A 318 1.21 -20.36 11.95
CA ARG A 318 1.25 -21.38 13.00
C ARG A 318 1.76 -20.85 14.33
N ALA A 319 2.76 -19.97 14.31
CA ALA A 319 3.28 -19.35 15.54
C ALA A 319 2.22 -18.44 16.20
N VAL A 320 1.55 -17.60 15.41
CA VAL A 320 0.49 -16.70 15.89
C VAL A 320 -0.71 -17.49 16.42
N PHE A 321 -1.22 -18.47 15.67
CA PHE A 321 -2.35 -19.31 16.11
C PHE A 321 -2.02 -20.16 17.34
N ARG A 322 -0.74 -20.54 17.52
CA ARG A 322 -0.30 -21.22 18.74
C ARG A 322 -0.32 -20.28 19.94
N TYR A 323 0.12 -19.04 19.77
CA TYR A 323 0.09 -18.03 20.82
C TYR A 323 -1.34 -17.75 21.30
N PHE A 324 -2.30 -17.68 20.37
CA PHE A 324 -3.73 -17.52 20.70
C PHE A 324 -4.45 -18.82 21.12
N GLY A 325 -3.75 -19.95 21.26
CA GLY A 325 -4.36 -21.22 21.68
C GLY A 325 -5.25 -21.91 20.64
N ILE A 326 -5.40 -21.35 19.44
CA ILE A 326 -6.27 -21.85 18.35
C ILE A 326 -5.79 -23.22 17.83
N THR A 327 -4.49 -23.52 17.96
CA THR A 327 -3.91 -24.75 17.39
C THR A 327 -4.41 -26.06 17.98
N LYS A 328 -4.96 -26.09 19.19
CA LYS A 328 -5.48 -27.35 19.78
C LYS A 328 -6.68 -27.90 19.00
N ALA A 329 -7.51 -27.03 18.41
CA ALA A 329 -8.66 -27.44 17.61
C ALA A 329 -8.22 -27.97 16.22
N HIS A 330 -7.31 -27.26 15.56
CA HIS A 330 -6.95 -27.58 14.17
C HIS A 330 -6.03 -28.80 14.03
N SER A 331 -5.12 -29.03 15.00
CA SER A 331 -4.31 -30.27 15.01
C SER A 331 -5.19 -31.51 15.22
N THR A 332 -6.28 -31.37 15.99
CA THR A 332 -7.22 -32.45 16.26
C THR A 332 -8.00 -32.82 15.00
N ILE A 333 -8.48 -31.82 14.24
CA ILE A 333 -9.20 -32.05 12.97
C ILE A 333 -8.30 -32.71 11.91
N ILE A 334 -7.07 -32.21 11.72
CA ILE A 334 -6.14 -32.80 10.74
C ILE A 334 -5.79 -34.24 11.14
N ARG A 335 -5.54 -34.49 12.43
CA ARG A 335 -5.22 -35.84 12.93
C ARG A 335 -6.40 -36.79 12.70
N ILE A 336 -7.63 -36.35 12.96
CA ILE A 336 -8.85 -37.12 12.69
C ILE A 336 -8.97 -37.46 11.19
N GLN A 337 -8.77 -36.49 10.30
CA GLN A 337 -8.84 -36.75 8.85
C GLN A 337 -7.75 -37.71 8.37
N THR A 338 -6.51 -37.58 8.84
CA THR A 338 -5.46 -38.55 8.52
C THR A 338 -5.78 -39.94 9.06
N THR A 339 -6.29 -40.05 10.28
CA THR A 339 -6.70 -41.35 10.84
C THR A 339 -7.82 -41.98 10.01
N ILE A 340 -8.82 -41.19 9.59
CA ILE A 340 -9.91 -41.65 8.72
C ILE A 340 -9.38 -42.13 7.35
N GLN A 341 -8.51 -41.35 6.70
CA GLN A 341 -7.93 -41.75 5.41
C GLN A 341 -7.05 -43.00 5.52
N THR A 342 -6.29 -43.14 6.60
CA THR A 342 -5.42 -44.30 6.82
C THR A 342 -6.27 -45.56 7.07
N LYS A 343 -7.32 -45.45 7.89
CA LYS A 343 -8.26 -46.55 8.16
C LYS A 343 -9.03 -46.97 6.91
N ARG A 344 -9.41 -46.01 6.05
CA ARG A 344 -10.08 -46.28 4.77
C ARG A 344 -9.17 -46.96 3.75
N ARG A 345 -7.86 -46.69 3.76
CA ARG A 345 -6.88 -47.41 2.92
C ARG A 345 -6.57 -48.83 3.42
N GLN A 346 -6.64 -49.09 4.72
CA GLN A 346 -6.44 -50.44 5.26
C GLN A 346 -7.65 -51.36 5.04
N GLY A 347 -8.86 -50.81 4.86
CA GLY A 347 -10.08 -51.60 4.59
C GLY A 347 -10.23 -52.10 3.15
N THR A 348 -9.37 -51.68 2.22
CA THR A 348 -9.41 -52.04 0.79
C THR A 348 -8.19 -52.85 0.36
N VAL A 349 -7.63 -53.66 1.26
CA VAL A 349 -6.78 -54.77 0.84
C VAL A 349 -7.72 -55.87 0.35
N SER A 350 -8.04 -55.85 -0.94
CA SER A 350 -8.71 -56.97 -1.60
C SER A 350 -7.77 -58.17 -1.50
N ILE A 351 -8.16 -59.15 -0.69
CA ILE A 351 -7.60 -60.49 -0.72
C ILE A 351 -7.98 -61.06 -2.08
N HIS A 352 -7.16 -60.82 -3.11
CA HIS A 352 -7.23 -61.62 -4.32
C HIS A 352 -6.59 -62.96 -3.96
N PRO A 353 -7.35 -64.08 -3.97
CA PRO A 353 -6.75 -65.39 -3.79
C PRO A 353 -5.77 -65.61 -4.94
N ALA A 354 -4.52 -65.88 -4.60
CA ALA A 354 -3.52 -66.32 -5.56
C ALA A 354 -3.98 -67.67 -6.12
N THR A 355 -4.47 -67.69 -7.36
CA THR A 355 -4.67 -68.92 -8.11
C THR A 355 -3.30 -69.38 -8.60
N ASN A 356 -2.76 -70.41 -7.94
CA ASN A 356 -1.61 -71.17 -8.41
C ASN A 356 -2.04 -72.03 -9.62
N ASN A 357 -1.29 -71.90 -10.71
CA ASN A 357 -1.24 -72.89 -11.79
C ASN A 357 0.08 -73.64 -11.71
#